data_AF-A0A957NG11-F1
#
_entry.id   AF-A0A957NG11-F1
#
_cell.length_a   1.000
_cell.length_b   1.000
_cell.length_c   1.000
_cell.angle_alpha   90.00
_cell.angle_beta   90.00
_cell.angle_gamma   90.00
#
_symmetry.space_group_name_H-M   'P 1'
#
loop_
_entity.id
_entity.type
_entity.pdbx_description
1 polymer ?
#
loop_
_entity_poly.entity_id
_entity_poly.type
_entity_poly.pdbx_seq_one_letter_code
_entity_poly.pdbx_strand_id
1 'polypeptide(L)'
;MTRQWLRDQLSHRFNLDELRTLCFDLAIPYENLAGSTLSAKARELVTYCERHHRTDDLVALLREQRPDLFADAALPQRKRDVQAALTSDGATAQGTGNIVLGAGAVYIGGNVERSQLVQGNQNRVGDEAQRGGIRVGKIVDSENVTIGGELKGGNLADAAALAERLMNGSISVEEVVRSKHIMVGLRHVADPAAPTLDALRQEIAALRDELTAIRDSEALDAVEAEDAEEAAATLATVATELDKEAPRGSRVLRKLKELTTLLTSTAEAGESAEKVGGQLVKLAPVAAALYQLAQRLLGG
;
A
#
# COMPACT_ATOMS: atom_id res chain seq x y z
N MET A 1 -17.41 16.40 -14.58
CA MET A 1 -17.36 15.13 -15.35
C MET A 1 -15.91 14.91 -15.77
N THR A 2 -15.33 13.71 -15.62
CA THR A 2 -13.89 13.52 -15.87
C THR A 2 -13.61 13.25 -17.35
N ARG A 3 -12.48 13.75 -17.86
CA ARG A 3 -11.97 13.49 -19.22
C ARG A 3 -11.96 11.99 -19.57
N GLN A 4 -11.50 11.18 -18.61
CA GLN A 4 -11.41 9.73 -18.72
C GLN A 4 -12.78 9.11 -19.04
N TRP A 5 -13.82 9.51 -18.30
CA TRP A 5 -15.18 8.99 -18.49
C TRP A 5 -15.72 9.30 -19.89
N LEU A 6 -15.56 10.54 -20.37
CA LEU A 6 -16.01 10.93 -21.72
C LEU A 6 -15.37 10.07 -22.80
N ARG A 7 -14.05 9.89 -22.72
CA ARG A 7 -13.31 9.06 -23.68
C ARG A 7 -13.80 7.62 -23.65
N ASP A 8 -14.03 7.08 -22.45
CA ASP A 8 -14.44 5.68 -22.28
C ASP A 8 -15.85 5.47 -22.83
N GLN A 9 -16.80 6.39 -22.58
CA GLN A 9 -18.14 6.32 -23.20
C GLN A 9 -18.08 6.38 -24.72
N LEU A 10 -17.35 7.35 -25.27
CA LEU A 10 -17.19 7.50 -26.72
C LEU A 10 -16.49 6.29 -27.37
N SER A 11 -15.57 5.63 -26.66
CA SER A 11 -14.84 4.48 -27.22
C SER A 11 -15.63 3.17 -27.18
N HIS A 12 -16.55 3.01 -26.23
CA HIS A 12 -17.29 1.76 -26.03
C HIS A 12 -18.71 1.78 -26.57
N ARG A 13 -19.33 2.96 -26.70
CA ARG A 13 -20.75 3.11 -27.03
C ARG A 13 -21.02 3.72 -28.40
N PHE A 14 -19.97 4.18 -29.08
CA PHE A 14 -20.04 4.71 -30.43
C PHE A 14 -19.28 3.81 -31.40
N ASN A 15 -19.67 3.84 -32.66
CA ASN A 15 -18.83 3.42 -33.77
C ASN A 15 -18.21 4.64 -34.49
N LEU A 16 -17.38 4.40 -35.52
CA LEU A 16 -16.66 5.47 -36.22
C LEU A 16 -17.58 6.44 -36.96
N ASP A 17 -18.69 5.95 -37.53
CA ASP A 17 -19.62 6.79 -38.28
C ASP A 17 -20.48 7.65 -37.34
N GLU A 18 -20.90 7.11 -36.20
CA GLU A 18 -21.55 7.88 -35.14
C GLU A 18 -20.61 8.97 -34.60
N LEU A 19 -19.33 8.65 -34.39
CA LEU A 19 -18.34 9.63 -33.93
C LEU A 19 -18.08 10.73 -34.97
N ARG A 20 -18.09 10.38 -36.26
CA ARG A 20 -18.00 11.36 -37.36
C ARG A 20 -19.22 12.28 -37.40
N THR A 21 -20.42 11.73 -37.19
CA THR A 21 -21.67 12.50 -37.09
C THR A 21 -21.63 13.45 -35.91
N LEU A 22 -21.20 12.98 -34.74
CA LEU A 22 -21.02 13.82 -33.55
C LEU A 22 -20.03 14.97 -33.78
N CYS A 23 -18.92 14.71 -34.50
CA CYS A 23 -17.98 15.77 -34.86
C CYS A 23 -18.61 16.80 -35.81
N PHE A 24 -19.41 16.35 -36.79
CA PHE A 24 -20.11 17.22 -37.71
C PHE A 24 -21.08 18.16 -36.98
N ASP A 25 -21.88 17.63 -36.04
CA ASP A 25 -22.84 18.40 -35.25
C ASP A 25 -22.15 19.43 -34.34
N LEU A 26 -20.94 19.11 -33.86
CA LEU A 26 -20.10 20.05 -33.12
C LEU A 26 -19.35 21.04 -34.03
N ALA A 27 -19.51 20.97 -35.36
CA ALA A 27 -18.73 21.72 -36.33
C ALA A 27 -17.20 21.52 -36.19
N ILE A 28 -16.78 20.29 -35.87
CA ILE A 28 -15.39 19.87 -35.73
C ILE A 28 -15.01 19.00 -36.95
N PRO A 29 -13.98 19.37 -37.74
CA PRO A 29 -13.58 18.57 -38.89
C PRO A 29 -13.01 17.22 -38.44
N TYR A 30 -13.74 16.11 -38.68
CA TYR A 30 -13.36 14.76 -38.24
C TYR A 30 -11.98 14.31 -38.76
N GLU A 31 -11.62 14.74 -39.97
CA GLU A 31 -10.34 14.43 -40.61
C GLU A 31 -9.14 15.09 -39.89
N ASN A 32 -9.37 16.16 -39.13
CA ASN A 32 -8.32 16.83 -38.35
C ASN A 32 -8.01 16.12 -37.01
N LEU A 33 -8.85 15.17 -36.59
CA LEU A 33 -8.59 14.37 -35.39
C LEU A 33 -7.51 13.32 -35.67
N ALA A 34 -6.44 13.28 -34.88
CA ALA A 34 -5.38 12.29 -34.99
C ALA A 34 -5.87 10.86 -34.67
N GLY A 35 -5.24 9.87 -35.30
CA GLY A 35 -5.47 8.44 -35.08
C GLY A 35 -6.41 7.78 -36.10
N SER A 36 -6.21 6.48 -36.32
CA SER A 36 -7.00 5.68 -37.27
C SER A 36 -8.04 4.77 -36.60
N THR A 37 -7.96 4.59 -35.28
CA THR A 37 -8.89 3.74 -34.51
C THR A 37 -9.93 4.59 -33.80
N LEU A 38 -11.08 3.98 -33.47
CA LEU A 38 -12.17 4.63 -32.73
C LEU A 38 -11.68 5.23 -31.41
N SER A 39 -10.96 4.47 -30.59
CA SER A 39 -10.46 4.95 -29.29
C SER A 39 -9.45 6.09 -29.43
N ALA A 40 -8.66 6.11 -30.52
CA ALA A 40 -7.75 7.20 -30.79
C ALA A 40 -8.49 8.47 -31.20
N LYS A 41 -9.47 8.36 -32.11
CA LYS A 41 -10.33 9.48 -32.54
C LYS A 41 -11.17 10.03 -31.38
N ALA A 42 -11.76 9.17 -30.54
CA ALA A 42 -12.52 9.57 -29.36
C ALA A 42 -11.64 10.35 -28.36
N ARG A 43 -10.40 9.90 -28.14
CA ARG A 43 -9.43 10.60 -27.29
C ARG A 43 -9.08 11.97 -27.84
N GLU A 44 -8.83 12.08 -29.14
CA GLU A 44 -8.47 13.35 -29.76
C GLU A 44 -9.66 14.30 -29.79
N LEU A 45 -10.88 13.83 -30.02
CA LEU A 45 -12.10 14.65 -29.94
C LEU A 45 -12.23 15.30 -28.55
N VAL A 46 -12.11 14.51 -27.48
CA VAL A 46 -12.18 15.06 -26.11
C VAL A 46 -11.05 16.07 -25.87
N THR A 47 -9.83 15.78 -26.33
CA THR A 47 -8.68 16.67 -26.19
C THR A 47 -8.85 17.97 -26.98
N TYR A 48 -9.44 17.91 -28.17
CA TYR A 48 -9.79 19.07 -28.98
C TYR A 48 -10.81 19.94 -28.25
N CYS A 49 -11.91 19.35 -27.76
CA CYS A 49 -12.93 20.09 -27.01
C CYS A 49 -12.34 20.74 -25.75
N GLU A 50 -11.41 20.09 -25.05
CA GLU A 50 -10.72 20.69 -23.89
C GLU A 50 -9.87 21.91 -24.28
N ARG A 51 -9.05 21.80 -25.33
CA ARG A 51 -8.17 22.90 -25.80
C ARG A 51 -8.95 24.13 -26.25
N HIS A 52 -10.15 23.91 -26.77
CA HIS A 52 -11.02 24.97 -27.29
C HIS A 52 -12.13 25.38 -26.31
N HIS A 53 -12.14 24.86 -25.07
CA HIS A 53 -13.17 25.12 -24.06
C HIS A 53 -14.61 24.77 -24.50
N ARG A 54 -14.76 23.72 -25.32
CA ARG A 54 -16.03 23.22 -25.87
C ARG A 54 -16.48 21.89 -25.26
N THR A 55 -15.95 21.54 -24.09
CA THR A 55 -16.35 20.32 -23.39
C THR A 55 -17.84 20.34 -23.02
N ASP A 56 -18.38 21.50 -22.64
CA ASP A 56 -19.79 21.63 -22.27
C ASP A 56 -20.73 21.43 -23.46
N ASP A 57 -20.36 21.93 -24.65
CA ASP A 57 -21.08 21.68 -25.91
C ASP A 57 -21.17 20.18 -26.22
N LEU A 58 -20.04 19.47 -26.10
CA LEU A 58 -19.96 18.02 -26.29
C LEU A 58 -20.88 17.29 -25.30
N VAL A 59 -20.89 17.69 -24.03
CA VAL A 59 -21.76 17.07 -23.02
C VAL A 59 -23.24 17.35 -23.27
N ALA A 60 -23.58 18.58 -23.63
CA ALA A 60 -24.95 18.97 -23.96
C ALA A 60 -25.49 18.15 -25.13
N LEU A 61 -24.70 18.04 -26.20
CA LEU A 61 -25.07 17.27 -27.38
C LEU A 61 -25.19 15.77 -27.08
N LEU A 62 -24.27 15.21 -26.29
CA LEU A 62 -24.36 13.80 -25.87
C LEU A 62 -25.62 13.52 -25.05
N ARG A 63 -26.04 14.45 -24.17
CA ARG A 63 -27.28 14.31 -23.39
C ARG A 63 -28.53 14.35 -24.26
N GLU A 64 -28.51 15.15 -25.30
CA GLU A 64 -29.61 15.25 -26.25
C GLU A 64 -29.71 14.00 -27.13
N GLN A 65 -28.60 13.58 -27.73
CA GLN A 65 -28.58 12.47 -28.69
C GLN A 65 -28.67 11.10 -28.03
N ARG A 66 -28.08 10.93 -26.84
CA ARG A 66 -27.94 9.64 -26.15
C ARG A 66 -28.21 9.81 -24.65
N PRO A 67 -29.46 10.14 -24.26
CA PRO A 67 -29.82 10.30 -22.85
C PRO A 67 -29.62 9.01 -22.05
N ASP A 68 -29.61 7.84 -22.69
CA ASP A 68 -29.31 6.54 -22.10
C ASP A 68 -27.91 6.46 -21.48
N LEU A 69 -26.91 7.12 -22.08
CA LEU A 69 -25.56 7.23 -21.51
C LEU A 69 -25.55 7.96 -20.17
N PHE A 70 -26.59 8.75 -19.91
CA PHE A 70 -26.79 9.50 -18.69
C PHE A 70 -27.87 8.89 -17.79
N ALA A 71 -28.62 7.88 -18.26
CA ALA A 71 -29.64 7.19 -17.48
C ALA A 71 -29.00 6.27 -16.44
N ASP A 72 -27.95 5.52 -16.82
CA ASP A 72 -27.07 4.80 -15.89
C ASP A 72 -26.04 5.73 -15.22
N ALA A 73 -25.77 6.89 -15.83
CA ALA A 73 -25.15 8.01 -15.13
C ALA A 73 -26.21 8.76 -14.30
N ALA A 74 -26.96 8.02 -13.48
CA ALA A 74 -27.00 8.38 -12.08
C ALA A 74 -25.55 8.52 -11.60
N LEU A 75 -24.94 9.68 -11.93
CA LEU A 75 -23.97 10.34 -11.07
C LEU A 75 -24.45 10.01 -9.68
N PRO A 76 -23.62 9.43 -8.79
CA PRO A 76 -24.05 9.16 -7.42
C PRO A 76 -24.69 10.44 -6.93
N GLN A 77 -26.02 10.45 -6.91
CA GLN A 77 -26.74 11.60 -6.44
C GLN A 77 -26.34 11.60 -4.99
N ARG A 78 -25.68 12.69 -4.56
CA ARG A 78 -25.45 13.01 -3.16
C ARG A 78 -26.81 13.17 -2.46
N LYS A 79 -27.59 12.10 -2.36
CA LYS A 79 -28.53 11.92 -1.27
C LYS A 79 -27.71 11.34 -0.14
N ARG A 80 -27.28 12.26 0.72
CA ARG A 80 -26.69 11.97 2.02
C ARG A 80 -27.78 11.35 2.90
N ASP A 81 -28.17 10.11 2.61
CA ASP A 81 -28.77 9.27 3.64
C ASP A 81 -27.59 8.56 4.33
N VAL A 82 -26.91 9.33 5.17
CA VAL A 82 -25.85 8.86 6.04
C VAL A 82 -26.53 8.12 7.18
N GLN A 83 -26.36 6.80 7.25
CA GLN A 83 -26.60 6.05 8.47
C GLN A 83 -25.26 5.55 8.99
N ALA A 84 -24.73 6.28 9.97
CA ALA A 84 -23.68 5.78 10.85
C ALA A 84 -24.35 5.39 12.16
N ALA A 85 -24.32 4.10 12.50
CA ALA A 85 -24.73 3.63 13.81
C ALA A 85 -23.47 3.27 14.60
N LEU A 86 -23.27 3.94 15.73
CA LEU A 86 -22.34 3.51 16.77
C LEU A 86 -23.08 2.46 17.60
N THR A 87 -22.73 1.20 17.46
CA THR A 87 -23.16 0.17 18.40
C THR A 87 -22.07 -0.02 19.45
N SER A 88 -22.40 -0.64 20.59
CA SER A 88 -21.42 -0.99 21.63
C SER A 88 -20.30 -1.91 21.12
N ASP A 89 -20.48 -2.54 19.96
CA ASP A 89 -19.65 -3.63 19.44
C ASP A 89 -18.81 -3.23 18.20
N GLY A 90 -18.82 -1.95 17.84
CA GLY A 90 -18.07 -1.42 16.71
C GLY A 90 -18.89 -0.48 15.82
N ALA A 91 -18.26 -0.01 14.76
CA ALA A 91 -18.90 0.93 13.82
C ALA A 91 -19.01 0.27 12.44
N THR A 92 -20.22 0.30 11.88
CA THR A 92 -20.52 -0.18 10.54
C THR A 92 -20.81 1.02 9.63
N ALA A 93 -20.22 1.03 8.43
CA ALA A 93 -20.71 1.88 7.36
C ALA A 93 -20.90 1.06 6.10
N GLN A 94 -21.95 1.43 5.37
CA GLN A 94 -22.32 0.80 4.12
C GLN A 94 -22.31 1.89 3.04
N GLY A 95 -21.50 1.70 2.01
CA GLY A 95 -21.35 2.64 0.90
C GLY A 95 -19.89 2.87 0.47
N THR A 96 -19.72 3.30 -0.78
CA THR A 96 -18.41 3.51 -1.43
C THR A 96 -17.70 4.75 -0.86
N GLY A 97 -16.45 4.61 -0.46
CA GLY A 97 -15.64 5.72 0.08
C GLY A 97 -15.87 6.06 1.54
N ASN A 98 -16.55 5.20 2.31
CA ASN A 98 -16.69 5.38 3.75
C ASN A 98 -15.41 4.97 4.47
N ILE A 99 -14.93 5.84 5.37
CA ILE A 99 -13.92 5.51 6.37
C ILE A 99 -14.65 5.46 7.70
N VAL A 100 -14.68 4.29 8.32
CA VAL A 100 -15.23 4.12 9.65
C VAL A 100 -14.08 4.01 10.64
N LEU A 101 -14.08 4.89 11.63
CA LEU A 101 -13.15 4.86 12.75
C LEU A 101 -13.88 4.20 13.92
N GLY A 102 -13.73 2.89 14.03
CA GLY A 102 -14.22 2.08 15.16
C GLY A 102 -13.06 1.48 15.93
N ALA A 103 -13.28 1.20 17.22
CA ALA A 103 -12.34 0.45 18.04
C ALA A 103 -12.39 -1.04 17.62
N GLY A 104 -11.52 -1.47 16.71
CA GLY A 104 -11.27 -2.91 16.49
C GLY A 104 -10.96 -3.39 15.08
N ALA A 105 -11.51 -2.81 14.01
CA ALA A 105 -11.20 -3.19 12.62
C ALA A 105 -11.80 -2.20 11.60
N VAL A 106 -11.27 -2.19 10.37
CA VAL A 106 -11.87 -1.50 9.20
C VAL A 106 -12.58 -2.54 8.33
N TYR A 107 -13.91 -2.48 8.26
CA TYR A 107 -14.71 -3.30 7.34
C TYR A 107 -15.11 -2.46 6.12
N ILE A 108 -14.77 -2.93 4.92
CA ILE A 108 -15.15 -2.27 3.66
C ILE A 108 -16.15 -3.16 2.93
N GLY A 109 -17.42 -2.77 2.97
CA GLY A 109 -18.47 -3.37 2.15
C GLY A 109 -18.58 -2.64 0.80
N GLY A 110 -18.13 -3.27 -0.30
CA GLY A 110 -18.27 -2.75 -1.66
C GLY A 110 -17.08 -3.05 -2.58
N ASN A 111 -17.14 -2.62 -3.85
CA ASN A 111 -16.00 -2.66 -4.75
C ASN A 111 -15.05 -1.50 -4.43
N VAL A 112 -13.76 -1.80 -4.28
CA VAL A 112 -12.68 -0.79 -4.24
C VAL A 112 -12.13 -0.68 -5.65
N GLU A 113 -12.46 0.41 -6.36
CA GLU A 113 -11.95 0.66 -7.71
C GLU A 113 -10.66 1.49 -7.67
N ARG A 114 -9.81 1.25 -8.68
CA ARG A 114 -8.48 1.85 -8.95
C ARG A 114 -8.16 3.17 -8.23
N SER A 115 -6.96 3.20 -7.63
CA SER A 115 -6.30 4.36 -7.00
C SER A 115 -6.84 4.80 -5.64
N GLN A 116 -7.62 3.97 -4.94
CA GLN A 116 -8.05 4.28 -3.57
C GLN A 116 -7.07 3.74 -2.52
N LEU A 117 -6.52 4.65 -1.71
CA LEU A 117 -5.73 4.33 -0.52
C LEU A 117 -6.69 4.08 0.65
N VAL A 118 -6.70 2.85 1.16
CA VAL A 118 -7.38 2.53 2.42
C VAL A 118 -6.39 2.78 3.55
N GLN A 119 -6.60 3.85 4.32
CA GLN A 119 -5.74 4.19 5.47
C GLN A 119 -6.57 4.12 6.76
N GLY A 120 -6.27 3.14 7.61
CA GLY A 120 -6.83 3.05 8.96
C GLY A 120 -5.97 3.87 9.92
N ASN A 121 -6.54 4.93 10.48
CA ASN A 121 -5.86 5.77 11.47
C ASN A 121 -6.37 5.35 12.86
N GLN A 122 -5.48 4.86 13.74
CA GLN A 122 -5.77 4.38 15.10
C GLN A 122 -6.16 2.89 15.25
N ASN A 123 -5.26 1.99 14.89
CA ASN A 123 -5.29 0.63 15.44
C ASN A 123 -4.84 0.68 16.90
N ARG A 124 -5.79 0.73 17.85
CA ARG A 124 -5.48 0.67 19.28
C ARG A 124 -5.10 -0.77 19.65
N VAL A 125 -4.03 -0.94 20.43
CA VAL A 125 -3.62 -2.22 21.01
C VAL A 125 -4.51 -2.47 22.24
N GLY A 126 -5.37 -3.49 22.18
CA GLY A 126 -6.24 -3.89 23.28
C GLY A 126 -7.09 -5.13 22.94
N ASP A 127 -6.99 -6.13 23.82
CA ASP A 127 -7.64 -7.45 23.92
C ASP A 127 -7.48 -8.46 22.76
N GLU A 128 -7.04 -9.67 23.13
CA GLU A 128 -6.41 -10.72 22.30
C GLU A 128 -7.28 -11.35 21.19
N ALA A 129 -8.51 -10.89 20.96
CA ALA A 129 -9.48 -11.63 20.15
C ALA A 129 -9.65 -11.16 18.69
N GLN A 130 -9.14 -9.99 18.29
CA GLN A 130 -9.35 -9.48 16.93
C GLN A 130 -8.06 -9.40 16.12
N ARG A 131 -7.88 -10.37 15.21
CA ARG A 131 -6.84 -10.36 14.18
C ARG A 131 -7.11 -9.19 13.21
N GLY A 132 -6.20 -8.22 13.17
CA GLY A 132 -6.24 -7.16 12.15
C GLY A 132 -6.06 -7.75 10.76
N GLY A 133 -6.87 -7.32 9.79
CA GLY A 133 -6.80 -7.78 8.40
C GLY A 133 -7.80 -7.00 7.54
N ILE A 134 -7.58 -6.98 6.22
CA ILE A 134 -8.53 -6.39 5.27
C ILE A 134 -9.47 -7.50 4.80
N ARG A 135 -10.76 -7.40 5.12
CA ARG A 135 -11.79 -8.26 4.51
C ARG A 135 -12.49 -7.51 3.40
N VAL A 136 -12.52 -8.09 2.20
CA VAL A 136 -13.24 -7.53 1.05
C VAL A 136 -14.26 -8.55 0.56
N GLY A 137 -15.54 -8.17 0.59
CA GLY A 137 -16.64 -9.12 0.37
C GLY A 137 -16.89 -9.55 -1.08
N LYS A 138 -16.24 -8.96 -2.09
CA LYS A 138 -16.43 -9.35 -3.50
C LYS A 138 -15.12 -9.39 -4.26
N ILE A 139 -14.67 -8.27 -4.82
CA ILE A 139 -13.50 -8.26 -5.72
C ILE A 139 -12.55 -7.13 -5.33
N VAL A 140 -11.25 -7.45 -5.28
CA VAL A 140 -10.17 -6.46 -5.24
C VAL A 140 -9.47 -6.47 -6.60
N ASP A 141 -9.71 -5.45 -7.42
CA ASP A 141 -9.02 -5.24 -8.70
C ASP A 141 -8.23 -3.92 -8.62
N SER A 142 -6.95 -4.04 -8.25
CA SER A 142 -6.05 -2.89 -8.10
C SER A 142 -4.67 -3.23 -8.65
N GLU A 143 -3.99 -2.26 -9.24
CA GLU A 143 -2.60 -2.46 -9.68
C GLU A 143 -1.66 -2.68 -8.48
N ASN A 144 -1.93 -1.99 -7.37
CA ASN A 144 -1.18 -2.09 -6.12
C ASN A 144 -2.16 -2.20 -4.94
N VAL A 145 -1.94 -3.16 -4.06
CA VAL A 145 -2.63 -3.27 -2.78
C VAL A 145 -1.59 -3.05 -1.69
N THR A 146 -1.66 -1.93 -0.98
CA THR A 146 -0.75 -1.66 0.13
C THR A 146 -1.45 -1.95 1.45
N ILE A 147 -0.93 -2.91 2.22
CA ILE A 147 -1.33 -3.09 3.62
C ILE A 147 -0.30 -2.35 4.46
N GLY A 148 -0.69 -1.24 5.07
CA GLY A 148 0.23 -0.49 5.90
C GLY A 148 -0.31 -0.19 7.27
N GLY A 149 0.60 -0.17 8.24
CA GLY A 149 0.35 0.32 9.58
C GLY A 149 1.25 1.52 9.85
N GLU A 150 0.67 2.62 10.28
CA GLU A 150 1.42 3.74 10.86
C GLU A 150 1.41 3.57 12.37
N LEU A 151 2.58 3.27 12.95
CA LEU A 151 2.75 3.26 14.41
C LEU A 151 3.33 4.61 14.82
N LYS A 152 2.54 5.41 15.54
CA LYS A 152 2.99 6.71 16.05
C LYS A 152 3.36 6.58 17.53
N GLY A 153 4.64 6.66 17.85
CA GLY A 153 5.19 6.28 19.17
C GLY A 153 5.43 4.77 19.32
N GLY A 154 5.80 4.32 20.51
CA GLY A 154 6.05 2.89 20.80
C GLY A 154 7.48 2.42 20.49
N ASN A 155 7.90 1.34 21.13
CA ASN A 155 9.23 0.74 20.93
C ASN A 155 9.25 -0.18 19.70
N LEU A 156 10.41 -0.71 19.32
CA LEU A 156 10.51 -1.61 18.16
C LEU A 156 9.76 -2.92 18.38
N ALA A 157 9.53 -3.36 19.62
CA ALA A 157 8.68 -4.51 19.91
C ALA A 157 7.21 -4.23 19.52
N ASP A 158 6.71 -3.01 19.73
CA ASP A 158 5.40 -2.59 19.23
C ASP A 158 5.38 -2.55 17.69
N ALA A 159 6.48 -2.09 17.07
CA ALA A 159 6.63 -2.04 15.62
C ALA A 159 6.72 -3.45 15.00
N ALA A 160 7.45 -4.36 15.63
CA ALA A 160 7.60 -5.76 15.26
C ALA A 160 6.28 -6.51 15.45
N ALA A 161 5.58 -6.31 16.57
CA ALA A 161 4.25 -6.86 16.79
C ALA A 161 3.24 -6.31 15.77
N LEU A 162 3.32 -5.03 15.41
CA LEU A 162 2.49 -4.48 14.34
C LEU A 162 2.86 -5.11 12.99
N ALA A 163 4.14 -5.21 12.66
CA ALA A 163 4.61 -5.83 11.42
C ALA A 163 4.17 -7.31 11.35
N GLU A 164 4.30 -8.05 12.44
CA GLU A 164 3.87 -9.43 12.56
C GLU A 164 2.35 -9.55 12.40
N ARG A 165 1.56 -8.66 12.99
CA ARG A 165 0.10 -8.60 12.76
C ARG A 165 -0.25 -8.20 11.34
N LEU A 166 0.54 -7.35 10.67
CA LEU A 166 0.33 -7.01 9.26
C LEU A 166 0.68 -8.18 8.34
N MET A 167 1.71 -8.96 8.69
CA MET A 167 2.12 -10.17 7.96
C MET A 167 1.16 -11.34 8.22
N ASN A 168 0.67 -11.49 9.45
CA ASN A 168 -0.29 -12.53 9.85
C ASN A 168 -1.75 -12.11 9.57
N GLY A 169 -1.99 -10.83 9.31
CA GLY A 169 -3.28 -10.26 8.98
C GLY A 169 -3.65 -10.62 7.56
N SER A 170 -4.45 -11.68 7.39
CA SER A 170 -4.86 -12.11 6.06
C SER A 170 -5.70 -11.04 5.37
N ILE A 171 -5.38 -10.74 4.11
CA ILE A 171 -6.40 -10.24 3.19
C ILE A 171 -7.32 -11.43 2.93
N SER A 172 -8.55 -11.38 3.45
CA SER A 172 -9.55 -12.38 3.13
C SER A 172 -10.52 -11.76 2.13
N VAL A 173 -10.48 -12.26 0.90
CA VAL A 173 -11.41 -11.88 -0.15
C VAL A 173 -12.31 -13.06 -0.43
N GLU A 174 -13.62 -12.84 -0.40
CA GLU A 174 -14.61 -13.92 -0.56
C GLU A 174 -14.66 -14.45 -2.00
N GLU A 175 -14.28 -13.65 -3.00
CA GLU A 175 -14.44 -14.00 -4.41
C GLU A 175 -13.12 -13.97 -5.21
N VAL A 176 -12.54 -12.79 -5.50
CA VAL A 176 -11.38 -12.68 -6.41
C VAL A 176 -10.42 -11.54 -6.01
N VAL A 177 -9.12 -11.84 -5.91
CA VAL A 177 -8.04 -10.84 -5.86
C VAL A 177 -7.32 -10.80 -7.22
N ARG A 178 -7.37 -9.65 -7.89
CA ARG A 178 -6.53 -9.32 -9.05
C ARG A 178 -5.65 -8.14 -8.66
N SER A 179 -4.48 -8.45 -8.11
CA SER A 179 -3.44 -7.47 -7.89
C SER A 179 -2.14 -7.91 -8.54
N LYS A 180 -1.45 -6.97 -9.19
CA LYS A 180 -0.10 -7.21 -9.72
C LYS A 180 0.96 -7.09 -8.63
N HIS A 181 0.72 -6.23 -7.62
CA HIS A 181 1.65 -5.99 -6.54
C HIS A 181 0.90 -5.85 -5.21
N ILE A 182 1.27 -6.67 -4.23
CA ILE A 182 0.82 -6.52 -2.84
C ILE A 182 2.04 -6.04 -2.06
N MET A 183 1.95 -4.85 -1.47
CA MET A 183 3.05 -4.24 -0.72
C MET A 183 2.64 -4.12 0.75
N VAL A 184 3.36 -4.77 1.65
CA VAL A 184 3.17 -4.57 3.09
C VAL A 184 4.15 -3.51 3.56
N GLY A 185 3.66 -2.39 4.09
CA GLY A 185 4.48 -1.23 4.45
C GLY A 185 4.25 -0.78 5.89
N LEU A 186 5.25 -0.93 6.76
CA LEU A 186 5.20 -0.36 8.11
C LEU A 186 5.79 1.05 8.10
N ARG A 187 5.04 2.04 8.57
CA ARG A 187 5.58 3.39 8.83
C ARG A 187 5.64 3.61 10.33
N HIS A 188 6.80 3.35 10.93
CA HIS A 188 7.05 3.78 12.31
C HIS A 188 7.35 5.28 12.31
N VAL A 189 6.45 6.05 12.92
CA VAL A 189 6.63 7.45 13.25
C VAL A 189 6.99 7.48 14.72
N ALA A 190 8.28 7.35 15.03
CA ALA A 190 8.77 7.45 16.39
C ALA A 190 8.21 8.68 17.12
N ASP A 191 7.99 8.54 18.42
CA ASP A 191 7.65 9.62 19.33
C ASP A 191 8.59 10.82 19.06
N PRO A 192 8.11 12.08 18.93
CA PRO A 192 8.93 13.26 18.62
C PRO A 192 10.12 13.54 19.55
N ALA A 193 10.34 12.76 20.61
CA ALA A 193 11.61 12.76 21.31
C ALA A 193 12.73 12.38 20.32
N ALA A 194 13.76 13.23 20.23
CA ALA A 194 14.87 13.00 19.32
C ALA A 194 15.45 11.59 19.55
N PRO A 195 15.66 10.79 18.49
CA PRO A 195 16.23 9.45 18.65
C PRO A 195 17.54 9.56 19.44
N THR A 196 17.78 8.62 20.36
CA THR A 196 18.99 8.59 21.18
C THR A 196 19.86 7.40 20.81
N LEU A 197 21.16 7.51 21.10
CA LEU A 197 22.10 6.42 20.89
C LEU A 197 21.77 5.20 21.77
N ASP A 198 21.26 5.44 22.99
CA ASP A 198 20.86 4.37 23.91
C ASP A 198 19.64 3.60 23.39
N ALA A 199 18.68 4.29 22.77
CA ALA A 199 17.58 3.61 22.09
C ALA A 199 18.11 2.72 20.96
N LEU A 200 19.00 3.22 20.10
CA LEU A 200 19.62 2.41 19.04
C LEU A 200 20.34 1.16 19.60
N ARG A 201 21.06 1.30 20.73
CA ARG A 201 21.73 0.17 21.42
C ARG A 201 20.72 -0.88 21.89
N GLN A 202 19.63 -0.46 22.52
CA GLN A 202 18.57 -1.36 22.99
C GLN A 202 17.95 -2.14 21.83
N GLU A 203 17.67 -1.46 20.71
CA GLU A 203 17.04 -2.13 19.57
C GLU A 203 17.97 -3.09 18.84
N ILE A 204 19.27 -2.80 18.80
CA ILE A 204 20.28 -3.73 18.28
C ILE A 204 20.43 -4.95 19.19
N ALA A 205 20.35 -4.77 20.51
CA ALA A 205 20.37 -5.88 21.45
C ALA A 205 19.14 -6.78 21.27
N ALA A 206 17.94 -6.20 21.14
CA ALA A 206 16.70 -6.94 20.91
C ALA A 206 16.75 -7.77 19.61
N LEU A 207 17.19 -7.17 18.50
CA LEU A 207 17.32 -7.89 17.23
C LEU A 207 18.35 -9.04 17.30
N ARG A 208 19.43 -8.85 18.06
CA ARG A 208 20.44 -9.90 18.26
C ARG A 208 19.86 -11.09 19.06
N ASP A 209 19.09 -10.80 20.09
CA ASP A 209 18.45 -11.84 20.91
C ASP A 209 17.42 -12.61 20.08
N GLU A 210 16.65 -11.92 19.22
CA GLU A 210 15.71 -12.55 18.28
C GLU A 210 16.43 -13.44 17.25
N LEU A 211 17.53 -12.97 16.64
CA LEU A 211 18.35 -13.79 15.74
C LEU A 211 18.93 -15.01 16.42
N THR A 212 19.34 -14.88 17.69
CA THR A 212 19.86 -16.01 18.47
C THR A 212 18.76 -17.04 18.71
N ALA A 213 17.54 -16.60 19.07
CA ALA A 213 16.38 -17.49 19.21
C ALA A 213 16.03 -18.22 17.90
N ILE A 214 16.09 -17.54 16.76
CA ILE A 214 15.83 -18.14 15.44
C ILE A 214 16.91 -19.17 15.09
N ARG A 215 18.19 -18.82 15.28
CA ARG A 215 19.33 -19.71 15.04
C ARG A 215 19.27 -20.97 15.90
N ASP A 216 18.89 -20.81 17.17
CA ASP A 216 18.81 -21.92 18.12
C ASP A 216 17.52 -22.75 17.93
N SER A 217 16.64 -22.37 17.00
CA SER A 217 15.46 -23.15 16.63
C SER A 217 15.83 -24.30 15.68
N GLU A 218 15.26 -25.49 15.91
CA GLU A 218 15.49 -26.67 15.04
C GLU A 218 14.88 -26.54 13.62
N ALA A 219 14.27 -25.39 13.30
CA ALA A 219 13.49 -25.19 12.08
C ALA A 219 14.29 -24.69 10.88
N LEU A 220 15.53 -24.22 11.08
CA LEU A 220 16.36 -23.69 10.00
C LEU A 220 17.03 -24.80 9.21
N ASP A 221 17.09 -24.64 7.90
CA ASP A 221 18.00 -25.45 7.10
C ASP A 221 19.46 -24.99 7.25
N ALA A 222 20.40 -25.75 6.69
CA ALA A 222 21.83 -25.48 6.85
C ALA A 222 22.26 -24.12 6.27
N VAL A 223 21.59 -23.66 5.20
CA VAL A 223 21.90 -22.38 4.55
C VAL A 223 21.36 -21.24 5.41
N GLU A 224 20.13 -21.36 5.89
CA GLU A 224 19.52 -20.37 6.77
C GLU A 224 20.26 -20.26 8.12
N ALA A 225 20.77 -21.37 8.65
CA ALA A 225 21.56 -21.37 9.87
C ALA A 225 22.89 -20.61 9.71
N GLU A 226 23.56 -20.77 8.56
CA GLU A 226 24.79 -20.05 8.22
C GLU A 226 24.51 -18.53 8.09
N ASP A 227 23.45 -18.16 7.37
CA ASP A 227 23.03 -16.76 7.21
C ASP A 227 22.65 -16.13 8.55
N ALA A 228 21.94 -16.87 9.42
CA ALA A 228 21.59 -16.41 10.77
C ALA A 228 22.84 -16.19 11.63
N GLU A 229 23.85 -17.07 11.53
CA GLU A 229 25.13 -16.93 12.23
C GLU A 229 25.90 -15.69 11.74
N GLU A 230 25.97 -15.47 10.42
CA GLU A 230 26.62 -14.28 9.85
C GLU A 230 25.90 -12.97 10.25
N ALA A 231 24.57 -12.98 10.23
CA ALA A 231 23.75 -11.86 10.68
C ALA A 231 24.01 -11.54 12.17
N ALA A 232 24.04 -12.56 13.03
CA ALA A 232 24.33 -12.40 14.45
C ALA A 232 25.76 -11.88 14.71
N ALA A 233 26.76 -12.38 13.99
CA ALA A 233 28.14 -11.90 14.08
C ALA A 233 28.27 -10.43 13.62
N THR A 234 27.52 -10.04 12.59
CA THR A 234 27.47 -8.66 12.12
C THR A 234 26.87 -7.74 13.18
N LEU A 235 25.76 -8.12 13.82
CA LEU A 235 25.17 -7.35 14.93
C LEU A 235 26.08 -7.27 16.15
N ALA A 236 26.78 -8.34 16.50
CA ALA A 236 27.76 -8.31 17.58
C ALA A 236 28.88 -7.29 17.32
N THR A 237 29.32 -7.18 16.06
CA THR A 237 30.29 -6.15 15.63
C THR A 237 29.72 -4.74 15.75
N VAL A 238 28.45 -4.55 15.38
CA VAL A 238 27.77 -3.25 15.51
C VAL A 238 27.64 -2.85 16.98
N ALA A 239 27.17 -3.75 17.84
CA ALA A 239 27.02 -3.51 19.28
C ALA A 239 28.37 -3.12 19.92
N THR A 240 29.43 -3.89 19.64
CA THR A 240 30.79 -3.59 20.11
C THR A 240 31.29 -2.20 19.64
N GLU A 241 30.93 -1.78 18.43
CA GLU A 241 31.29 -0.45 17.93
C GLU A 241 30.48 0.67 18.60
N LEU A 242 29.21 0.42 18.92
CA LEU A 242 28.32 1.35 19.63
C LEU A 242 28.66 1.50 21.12
N ASP A 243 29.30 0.51 21.74
CA ASP A 243 29.72 0.57 23.15
C ASP A 243 30.99 1.41 23.38
N LYS A 244 31.64 1.86 22.31
CA LYS A 244 32.79 2.76 22.42
C LYS A 244 32.35 4.15 22.88
N GLU A 245 33.24 4.83 23.60
CA GLU A 245 33.05 6.21 24.04
C GLU A 245 32.77 7.16 22.85
N ALA A 246 33.42 6.90 21.71
CA ALA A 246 33.19 7.58 20.43
C ALA A 246 32.97 6.55 19.31
N PRO A 247 31.72 6.12 19.05
CA PRO A 247 31.40 5.15 18.00
C PRO A 247 31.77 5.67 16.61
N ARG A 248 32.37 4.81 15.77
CA ARG A 248 32.61 5.17 14.37
C ARG A 248 31.35 4.99 13.54
N GLY A 249 30.58 6.07 13.37
CA GLY A 249 29.32 6.08 12.64
C GLY A 249 29.37 5.40 11.27
N SER A 250 30.39 5.69 10.47
CA SER A 250 30.59 5.07 9.15
C SER A 250 30.73 3.55 9.19
N ARG A 251 31.36 3.00 10.25
CA ARG A 251 31.51 1.55 10.43
C ARG A 251 30.19 0.90 10.84
N VAL A 252 29.45 1.52 11.76
CA VAL A 252 28.10 1.08 12.16
C VAL A 252 27.17 1.04 10.94
N LEU A 253 27.14 2.12 10.16
CA LEU A 253 26.29 2.22 8.96
C LEU A 253 26.64 1.17 7.91
N ARG A 254 27.93 0.96 7.64
CA ARG A 254 28.37 -0.07 6.70
C ARG A 254 27.91 -1.46 7.13
N LYS A 255 28.08 -1.79 8.42
CA LYS A 255 27.71 -3.11 8.96
C LYS A 255 26.19 -3.33 9.00
N LEU A 256 25.41 -2.31 9.35
CA LEU A 256 23.93 -2.40 9.28
C LEU A 256 23.43 -2.52 7.84
N LYS A 257 24.10 -1.89 6.87
CA LYS A 257 23.80 -2.07 5.46
C LYS A 257 24.12 -3.50 5.00
N GLU A 258 25.28 -4.03 5.36
CA GLU A 258 25.66 -5.43 5.10
C GLU A 258 24.61 -6.40 5.67
N LEU A 259 24.18 -6.19 6.92
CA LEU A 259 23.10 -6.97 7.56
C LEU A 259 21.78 -6.90 6.78
N THR A 260 21.38 -5.70 6.36
CA THR A 260 20.13 -5.52 5.59
C THR A 260 20.19 -6.27 4.26
N THR A 261 21.33 -6.21 3.57
CA THR A 261 21.55 -6.94 2.32
C THR A 261 21.50 -8.45 2.54
N LEU A 262 22.19 -8.95 3.56
CA LEU A 262 22.19 -10.37 3.91
C LEU A 262 20.77 -10.90 4.16
N LEU A 263 20.02 -10.26 5.07
CA LEU A 263 18.66 -10.69 5.41
C LEU A 263 17.68 -10.58 4.23
N THR A 264 17.91 -9.63 3.31
CA THR A 264 17.08 -9.50 2.10
C THR A 264 17.40 -10.61 1.10
N SER A 265 18.68 -10.95 0.89
CA SER A 265 19.04 -12.06 -0.01
C SER A 265 18.55 -13.40 0.51
N THR A 266 18.64 -13.63 1.83
CA THR A 266 18.09 -14.84 2.45
C THR A 266 16.57 -14.91 2.26
N ALA A 267 15.88 -13.76 2.35
CA ALA A 267 14.44 -13.70 2.12
C ALA A 267 14.05 -14.06 0.67
N GLU A 268 14.77 -13.53 -0.31
CA GLU A 268 14.54 -13.84 -1.74
C GLU A 268 14.84 -15.31 -2.08
N ALA A 269 15.88 -15.87 -1.47
CA ALA A 269 16.22 -17.29 -1.61
C ALA A 269 15.15 -18.20 -0.97
N GLY A 270 14.67 -17.84 0.22
CA GLY A 270 13.62 -18.59 0.93
C GLY A 270 12.28 -18.60 0.20
N GLU A 271 11.87 -17.46 -0.38
CA GLU A 271 10.63 -17.37 -1.18
C GLU A 271 10.66 -18.30 -2.40
N SER A 272 11.83 -18.46 -3.02
CA SER A 272 12.03 -19.33 -4.19
C SER A 272 11.97 -20.82 -3.84
N ALA A 273 12.18 -21.20 -2.57
CA ALA A 273 12.29 -22.58 -2.14
C ALA A 273 10.97 -23.22 -1.68
N GLU A 274 9.85 -22.48 -1.65
CA GLU A 274 8.56 -22.86 -1.02
C GLU A 274 8.67 -23.34 0.45
N LYS A 275 9.86 -23.27 1.03
CA LYS A 275 10.12 -23.61 2.41
C LYS A 275 10.02 -22.37 3.26
N VAL A 276 9.55 -22.56 4.48
CA VAL A 276 9.30 -21.52 5.46
C VAL A 276 10.64 -20.96 5.97
N GLY A 277 11.39 -20.23 5.13
CA GLY A 277 12.43 -19.28 5.55
C GLY A 277 11.84 -18.03 6.20
N GLY A 278 10.61 -18.15 6.70
CA GLY A 278 9.75 -17.05 7.12
C GLY A 278 10.17 -16.39 8.41
N GLN A 279 11.12 -16.95 9.17
CA GLN A 279 11.58 -16.29 10.40
C GLN A 279 12.66 -15.24 10.10
N LEU A 280 13.68 -15.55 9.30
CA LEU A 280 14.70 -14.56 8.90
C LEU A 280 14.13 -13.47 8.00
N VAL A 281 13.19 -13.81 7.11
CA VAL A 281 12.48 -12.84 6.25
C VAL A 281 11.83 -11.72 7.07
N LYS A 282 11.26 -12.04 8.24
CA LYS A 282 10.59 -11.07 9.12
C LYS A 282 11.55 -10.03 9.71
N LEU A 283 12.84 -10.31 9.73
CA LEU A 283 13.85 -9.43 10.30
C LEU A 283 14.41 -8.41 9.31
N ALA A 284 14.28 -8.63 8.00
CA ALA A 284 14.81 -7.71 6.99
C ALA A 284 14.23 -6.27 7.13
N PRO A 285 12.91 -6.07 7.36
CA PRO A 285 12.36 -4.74 7.63
C PRO A 285 12.91 -4.10 8.90
N VAL A 286 13.18 -4.90 9.94
CA VAL A 286 13.72 -4.44 11.22
C VAL A 286 15.14 -3.94 11.04
N ALA A 287 16.00 -4.71 10.35
CA ALA A 287 17.37 -4.30 10.04
C ALA A 287 17.42 -3.00 9.20
N ALA A 288 16.52 -2.87 8.21
CA ALA A 288 16.40 -1.66 7.41
C ALA A 288 16.01 -0.43 8.26
N ALA A 289 15.07 -0.60 9.21
CA ALA A 289 14.68 0.46 10.13
C ALA A 289 15.85 0.89 11.04
N LEU A 290 16.63 -0.06 11.56
CA LEU A 290 17.83 0.21 12.35
C LEU A 290 18.89 0.97 11.55
N TYR A 291 19.10 0.59 10.29
CA TYR A 291 20.02 1.31 9.40
C TYR A 291 19.59 2.77 9.22
N GLN A 292 18.30 3.04 8.97
CA GLN A 292 17.78 4.40 8.84
C GLN A 292 17.90 5.21 10.14
N LEU A 293 17.64 4.57 11.28
CA LEU A 293 17.81 5.19 12.60
C LEU A 293 19.28 5.56 12.85
N ALA A 294 20.20 4.62 12.61
CA ALA A 294 21.64 4.85 12.73
C ALA A 294 22.12 5.96 11.79
N GLN A 295 21.57 6.05 10.57
CA GLN A 295 21.95 7.09 9.61
C GLN A 295 21.60 8.50 10.13
N ARG A 296 20.47 8.64 10.80
CA ARG A 296 20.07 9.91 11.42
C ARG A 296 20.93 10.28 12.63
N LEU A 297 21.36 9.29 13.41
CA LEU A 297 22.13 9.49 14.63
C LEU A 297 23.62 9.70 14.39
N LEU A 298 24.18 9.00 13.39
CA LEU A 298 25.63 8.84 13.22
C LEU A 298 26.12 9.29 11.84
N GLY A 299 25.24 9.68 10.93
CA GLY A 299 25.55 10.08 9.55
C GLY A 299 25.87 11.56 9.35
N GLY A 300 26.09 12.30 10.44
CA GLY A 300 26.54 13.70 10.43
C GLY A 300 28.02 13.87 10.14
#